data_AF-A0A9N8F4Z3-F1
#
_entry.id   AF-A0A9N8F4Z3-F1
#
_cell.length_a   1.000
_cell.length_b   1.000
_cell.length_c   1.000
_cell.angle_alpha   90.00
_cell.angle_beta   90.00
_cell.angle_gamma   90.00
#
_symmetry.space_group_name_H-M   'P 1'
#
loop_
_entity.id
_entity.type
_entity.pdbx_description
1 polymer ?
#
loop_
_entity_poly.entity_id
_entity_poly.type
_entity_poly.pdbx_seq_one_letter_code
_entity_poly.pdbx_strand_id
1 'polypeptide(L)'
;MDDNWLMFSCIPNIMDSNRFQTDSRIRKVLGLATLWACFDPAASEYLPPDFNENPVEKVSIKVVVVNRSLDIVDVGNQQQEAAAAGVANGNNGNNANGANGNDMETLVGYVRRLEQTNQEQLQAIRAQQATDRQWMKAQFDRVVNNQRRFGGTIESAFQRQDPGRQARNRQHELDEREVEQQEQEEQQQQQQQQQQQQQPAARNPAARRTRTRNVPATAQMKKNLRSLMELWVEWSVGYFGKAAKDFTNDERNKDGPTKQMYMRRLKIWKVQAYLVANGHTIEAANEKIKTYYYTDSPTTLSGAIKRDQRNPELRFIPSGIRVRNGIHLNGNGPLGNDLGGILA
;
A
#
# COMPACT_ATOMS: atom_id res chain seq x y z
N MET A 1 6.52 25.10 -2.31
CA MET A 1 5.37 25.51 -3.15
C MET A 1 4.18 24.64 -2.79
N ASP A 2 3.08 25.23 -2.31
CA ASP A 2 1.88 24.47 -1.99
C ASP A 2 1.18 24.03 -3.28
N ASP A 3 0.81 22.74 -3.34
CA ASP A 3 0.08 22.17 -4.48
C ASP A 3 -1.20 22.97 -4.79
N ASN A 4 -1.79 23.61 -3.77
CA ASN A 4 -2.95 24.49 -3.93
C ASN A 4 -2.67 25.70 -4.83
N TRP A 5 -1.53 26.39 -4.66
CA TRP A 5 -1.21 27.56 -5.49
C TRP A 5 -1.08 27.18 -6.96
N LEU A 6 -0.37 26.07 -7.23
CA LEU A 6 -0.17 25.58 -8.60
C LEU A 6 -1.52 25.28 -9.27
N MET A 7 -2.48 24.74 -8.52
CA MET A 7 -3.79 24.40 -9.08
C MET A 7 -4.71 25.61 -9.25
N PHE A 8 -4.67 26.59 -8.33
CA PHE A 8 -5.50 27.80 -8.45
C PHE A 8 -4.97 28.77 -9.49
N SER A 9 -3.65 28.96 -9.57
CA SER A 9 -3.06 30.00 -10.40
C SER A 9 -2.74 29.52 -11.82
N CYS A 10 -2.28 28.27 -11.98
CA CYS A 10 -1.85 27.78 -13.30
C CYS A 10 -2.95 27.02 -14.06
N ILE A 11 -4.01 26.55 -13.39
CA ILE A 11 -5.03 25.70 -14.01
C ILE A 11 -6.47 25.94 -13.51
N PRO A 12 -6.97 27.18 -13.50
CA PRO A 12 -8.28 27.48 -12.94
C PRO A 12 -9.41 26.65 -13.58
N ASN A 13 -9.39 26.48 -14.90
CA ASN A 13 -10.45 25.78 -15.64
C ASN A 13 -10.49 24.25 -15.41
N ILE A 14 -9.39 23.63 -14.99
CA ILE A 14 -9.35 22.18 -14.74
C ILE A 14 -9.92 21.85 -13.35
N MET A 15 -9.84 22.78 -12.38
CA MET A 15 -10.47 22.63 -11.07
C MET A 15 -12.00 22.63 -11.17
N ASP A 16 -12.56 23.50 -12.02
CA ASP A 16 -14.01 23.58 -12.25
C ASP A 16 -14.53 22.40 -13.08
N SER A 17 -13.67 21.82 -13.92
CA SER A 17 -13.99 20.58 -14.61
C SER A 17 -14.01 19.42 -13.59
N ASN A 18 -15.19 18.87 -13.33
CA ASN A 18 -15.41 17.74 -12.41
C ASN A 18 -14.69 16.43 -12.84
N ARG A 19 -13.85 16.48 -13.88
CA ARG A 19 -13.14 15.34 -14.48
C ARG A 19 -11.94 14.87 -13.66
N PHE A 20 -11.25 15.76 -12.94
CA PHE A 20 -9.96 15.43 -12.31
C PHE A 20 -9.91 15.67 -10.79
N GLN A 21 -11.05 15.79 -10.11
CA GLN A 21 -11.09 16.07 -8.67
C GLN A 21 -10.36 15.01 -7.82
N THR A 22 -10.37 13.75 -8.23
CA THR A 22 -9.83 12.64 -7.42
C THR A 22 -8.33 12.39 -7.62
N ASP A 23 -7.72 12.86 -8.70
CA ASP A 23 -6.30 12.61 -8.99
C ASP A 23 -5.47 13.88 -8.80
N SER A 24 -4.85 14.02 -7.61
CA SER A 24 -3.95 15.14 -7.30
C SER A 24 -2.65 15.11 -8.09
N ARG A 25 -2.21 13.94 -8.58
CA ARG A 25 -0.94 13.83 -9.31
C ARG A 25 -1.08 14.37 -10.73
N ILE A 26 -2.18 14.02 -11.39
CA ILE A 26 -2.48 14.53 -12.75
C ILE A 26 -2.57 16.05 -12.71
N ARG A 27 -3.30 16.61 -11.75
CA ARG A 27 -3.41 18.07 -11.59
C ARG A 27 -2.05 18.72 -11.34
N LYS A 28 -1.18 18.11 -10.53
CA LYS A 28 0.18 18.61 -10.31
C LYS A 28 1.04 18.58 -11.58
N VAL A 29 0.98 17.50 -12.36
CA VAL A 29 1.72 17.38 -13.61
C VAL A 29 1.24 18.40 -14.63
N LEU A 30 -0.08 18.55 -14.78
CA LEU A 30 -0.66 19.54 -15.68
C LEU A 30 -0.24 20.96 -15.27
N GLY A 31 -0.26 21.27 -13.97
CA GLY A 31 0.09 22.60 -13.45
C GLY A 31 1.54 22.95 -13.71
N LEU A 32 2.44 21.99 -13.53
CA LEU A 32 3.86 22.16 -13.85
C LEU A 32 4.08 22.28 -15.36
N ALA A 33 3.34 21.54 -16.18
CA ALA A 33 3.45 21.61 -17.64
C ALA A 33 2.97 22.97 -18.17
N THR A 34 1.84 23.48 -17.68
CA THR A 34 1.35 24.83 -18.01
C THR A 34 2.34 25.90 -17.56
N LEU A 35 2.87 25.79 -16.34
CA LEU A 35 3.86 26.73 -15.83
C LEU A 35 5.14 26.72 -16.69
N TRP A 36 5.61 25.54 -17.08
CA TRP A 36 6.77 25.40 -17.96
C TRP A 36 6.52 26.01 -19.35
N ALA A 37 5.33 25.82 -19.91
CA ALA A 37 4.96 26.39 -21.20
C ALA A 37 4.88 27.92 -21.20
N CYS A 38 4.70 28.57 -20.04
CA CYS A 38 4.84 30.02 -19.91
C CYS A 38 6.29 30.51 -20.07
N PHE A 39 7.28 29.65 -19.86
CA PHE A 39 8.70 29.98 -19.97
C PHE A 39 9.33 29.52 -21.30
N ASP A 40 8.66 28.65 -22.06
CA ASP A 40 9.14 28.16 -23.35
C ASP A 40 8.12 28.51 -24.47
N PRO A 41 8.46 29.48 -25.36
CA PRO A 41 7.58 29.88 -26.45
C PRO A 41 7.18 28.72 -27.38
N ALA A 42 8.05 27.73 -27.60
CA ALA A 42 7.73 26.58 -28.43
C ALA A 42 6.70 25.66 -27.76
N ALA A 43 6.74 25.56 -26.43
CA ALA A 43 5.76 24.80 -25.67
C ALA A 43 4.40 25.50 -25.58
N SER A 44 4.37 26.83 -25.64
CA SER A 44 3.14 27.63 -25.60
C SER A 44 2.20 27.37 -26.79
N GLU A 45 2.73 26.98 -27.95
CA GLU A 45 1.95 26.66 -29.16
C GLU A 45 1.04 25.44 -28.94
N TYR A 46 1.40 24.55 -28.02
CA TYR A 46 0.63 23.34 -27.71
C TYR A 46 -0.44 23.55 -26.63
N LEU A 47 -0.49 24.72 -26.01
CA LEU A 47 -1.53 25.03 -25.03
C LEU A 47 -2.83 25.46 -25.74
N PRO A 48 -4.00 25.04 -25.23
CA PRO A 48 -5.27 25.57 -25.74
C PRO A 48 -5.33 27.10 -25.57
N PRO A 49 -5.98 27.83 -26.48
CA PRO A 49 -6.00 29.30 -26.49
C PRO A 49 -6.56 29.92 -25.20
N ASP A 50 -7.36 29.18 -24.45
CA ASP A 50 -7.93 29.59 -23.16
C ASP A 50 -6.89 29.67 -22.02
N PHE A 51 -5.64 29.23 -22.26
CA PHE A 51 -4.54 29.26 -21.30
C PHE A 51 -3.51 30.38 -21.56
N ASN A 52 -3.83 31.34 -22.42
CA ASN A 52 -2.90 32.41 -22.81
C ASN A 52 -2.67 33.49 -21.74
N GLU A 53 -3.39 33.48 -20.62
CA GLU A 53 -3.10 34.40 -19.52
C GLU A 53 -1.88 33.89 -18.73
N ASN A 54 -0.78 34.63 -18.80
CA ASN A 54 0.45 34.32 -18.09
C ASN A 54 0.21 34.37 -16.56
N PRO A 55 0.20 33.24 -15.85
CA PRO A 55 -0.06 33.22 -14.40
C PRO A 55 1.06 33.87 -13.60
N VAL A 56 2.26 33.99 -14.20
CA VAL A 56 3.43 34.61 -13.57
C VAL A 56 3.30 36.15 -13.52
N GLU A 57 2.47 36.76 -14.36
CA GLU A 57 2.23 38.22 -14.31
C GLU A 57 1.32 38.64 -13.15
N LYS A 58 0.48 37.73 -12.65
CA LYS A 58 -0.47 38.01 -11.56
C LYS A 58 0.18 37.94 -10.17
N VAL A 59 1.30 37.23 -10.04
CA VAL A 59 1.98 37.00 -8.76
C VAL A 59 3.48 37.22 -8.94
N SER A 60 4.05 38.17 -8.21
CA SER A 60 5.50 38.39 -8.22
C SER A 60 6.20 37.22 -7.53
N ILE A 61 6.88 36.39 -8.31
CA ILE A 61 7.57 35.19 -7.84
C ILE A 61 9.08 35.44 -7.87
N LYS A 62 9.77 35.18 -6.76
CA LYS A 62 11.23 35.16 -6.69
C LYS A 62 11.73 33.73 -6.61
N VAL A 63 12.50 33.33 -7.61
CA VAL A 63 13.21 32.05 -7.59
C VAL A 63 14.50 32.23 -6.80
N VAL A 64 14.67 31.47 -5.72
CA VAL A 64 15.85 31.49 -4.85
C VAL A 64 16.48 30.10 -4.86
N VAL A 65 17.79 30.03 -5.08
CA VAL A 65 18.53 28.77 -4.93
C VAL A 65 19.00 28.64 -3.48
N VAL A 66 18.48 27.66 -2.75
CA VAL A 66 18.88 27.37 -1.37
C VAL A 66 19.48 25.96 -1.34
N ASN A 67 20.75 25.85 -0.97
CA ASN A 67 21.46 24.56 -0.82
C ASN A 67 21.36 23.63 -2.05
N ARG A 68 21.52 24.18 -3.26
CA ARG A 68 21.37 23.46 -4.55
C ARG A 68 19.95 22.97 -4.87
N SER A 69 18.95 23.37 -4.08
CA SER A 69 17.54 23.22 -4.41
C SER A 69 17.00 24.55 -4.93
N LEU A 70 16.26 24.53 -6.03
CA LEU A 70 15.50 25.68 -6.51
C LEU A 70 14.24 25.79 -5.67
N ASP A 71 14.08 26.91 -4.98
CA ASP A 71 12.86 27.24 -4.24
C ASP A 71 12.20 28.46 -4.87
N ILE A 72 10.88 28.47 -4.90
CA ILE A 72 10.07 29.48 -5.57
C ILE A 72 9.23 30.16 -4.49
N VAL A 73 9.56 31.42 -4.18
CA VAL A 73 8.96 32.20 -3.09
C VAL A 73 8.01 33.24 -3.68
N ASP A 74 6.78 33.28 -3.19
CA ASP A 74 5.82 34.35 -3.49
C ASP A 74 6.23 35.63 -2.74
N VAL A 75 6.53 36.70 -3.48
CA VAL A 75 7.02 37.98 -2.94
C VAL A 75 5.85 38.88 -2.53
N GLY A 76 4.65 38.65 -3.06
CA GLY A 76 3.50 39.55 -2.88
C GLY A 76 2.94 39.55 -1.46
N ASN A 77 2.90 38.39 -0.81
CA ASN A 77 2.23 38.26 0.49
C ASN A 77 3.08 38.72 1.69
N GLN A 78 4.40 38.79 1.58
CA GLN A 78 5.25 39.23 2.71
C GLN A 78 5.17 40.73 2.98
N GLN A 79 4.80 41.55 2.00
CA GLN A 79 4.74 43.01 2.19
C GLN A 79 3.39 43.50 2.73
N GLN A 80 2.33 42.69 2.66
CA GLN A 80 1.01 43.05 3.20
C GLN A 80 0.78 42.64 4.65
N GLU A 81 1.45 41.59 5.15
CA GLU A 81 1.37 41.24 6.59
C GLU A 81 2.17 42.19 7.50
N ALA A 82 3.12 42.96 6.95
CA ALA A 82 3.84 44.00 7.70
C ALA A 82 3.08 45.35 7.78
N ALA A 83 2.05 45.56 6.94
CA ALA A 83 1.29 46.82 6.89
C ALA A 83 -0.04 46.79 7.68
N ALA A 84 -0.53 45.62 8.09
CA ALA A 84 -1.81 45.49 8.79
C ALA A 84 -1.72 45.57 10.33
N ALA A 85 -0.52 45.67 10.91
CA ALA A 85 -0.31 45.78 12.36
C ALA A 85 -0.03 47.23 12.85
N GLY A 86 -0.25 48.24 12.00
CA GLY A 86 0.22 49.61 12.26
C GLY A 86 -0.82 50.69 12.01
N VAL A 87 -2.05 50.58 12.53
CA VAL A 87 -2.97 51.73 12.63
C VAL A 87 -3.74 51.69 13.94
N ALA A 88 -3.15 52.28 15.00
CA ALA A 88 -3.86 53.05 16.03
C ALA A 88 -2.84 53.56 17.07
N ASN A 89 -2.25 54.74 16.85
CA ASN A 89 -2.45 55.88 17.76
C ASN A 89 -1.70 57.10 17.22
N GLY A 90 -2.43 58.16 16.93
CA GLY A 90 -1.84 59.48 16.84
C GLY A 90 -1.57 60.00 18.24
N ASN A 91 -0.33 60.34 18.56
CA ASN A 91 -0.10 61.63 19.19
C ASN A 91 1.33 62.15 19.02
N ASN A 92 1.35 63.45 18.79
CA ASN A 92 2.45 64.37 18.64
C ASN A 92 3.49 64.30 19.78
N GLY A 93 4.76 64.52 19.45
CA GLY A 93 5.74 65.06 20.40
C GLY A 93 7.10 64.36 20.43
N ASN A 94 8.08 64.97 19.75
CA ASN A 94 9.51 65.02 20.06
C ASN A 94 10.10 63.85 20.88
N ASN A 95 10.88 62.99 20.21
CA ASN A 95 12.17 62.53 20.73
C ASN A 95 12.98 61.78 19.67
N ALA A 96 13.87 62.53 19.02
CA ALA A 96 15.01 61.98 18.30
C ALA A 96 16.04 61.47 19.32
N ASN A 97 15.86 60.22 19.81
CA ASN A 97 16.95 59.38 20.36
C ASN A 97 16.53 57.93 20.77
N GLY A 98 15.40 57.41 20.29
CA GLY A 98 14.89 56.08 20.69
C GLY A 98 14.89 54.97 19.63
N ALA A 99 15.38 55.23 18.41
CA ALA A 99 15.14 54.36 17.25
C ALA A 99 15.89 53.01 17.26
N ASN A 100 16.90 52.82 18.12
CA ASN A 100 17.69 51.58 18.14
C ASN A 100 17.15 50.51 19.11
N GLY A 101 16.17 50.83 19.95
CA GLY A 101 15.64 49.90 20.97
C GLY A 101 14.63 48.89 20.41
N ASN A 102 13.75 49.34 19.50
CA ASN A 102 12.67 48.52 18.96
C ASN A 102 13.17 47.45 17.97
N ASP A 103 14.27 47.72 17.28
CA ASP A 103 14.91 46.77 16.36
C ASP A 103 15.56 45.58 17.11
N MET A 104 16.04 45.81 18.34
CA MET A 104 16.62 44.73 19.15
C MET A 104 15.54 43.80 19.71
N GLU A 105 14.41 44.36 20.15
CA GLU A 105 13.30 43.56 20.69
C GLU A 105 12.63 42.70 19.62
N THR A 106 12.46 43.25 18.41
CA THR A 106 11.97 42.49 17.25
C THR A 106 12.93 41.39 16.81
N LEU A 107 14.25 41.67 16.80
CA LEU A 107 15.27 40.66 16.51
C LEU A 107 15.28 39.52 17.53
N VAL A 108 15.17 39.82 18.82
CA VAL A 108 15.09 38.81 19.89
C VAL A 108 13.82 37.95 19.75
N GLY A 109 12.69 38.56 19.41
CA GLY A 109 11.45 37.83 19.13
C GLY A 109 11.58 36.86 17.94
N TYR A 110 12.27 37.29 16.88
CA TYR A 110 12.53 36.45 15.71
C TYR A 110 13.46 35.27 16.02
N VAL A 111 14.56 35.51 16.76
CA VAL A 111 15.49 34.45 17.18
C VAL A 111 14.76 33.41 18.03
N ARG A 112 13.91 33.84 18.96
CA ARG A 112 13.13 32.92 19.82
C ARG A 112 12.16 32.05 19.02
N ARG A 113 11.52 32.61 17.99
CA ARG A 113 10.63 31.86 17.09
C ARG A 113 11.41 30.84 16.27
N LEU A 114 12.58 31.21 15.75
CA LEU A 114 13.47 30.30 15.04
C LEU A 114 13.94 29.14 15.93
N GLU A 115 14.32 29.43 17.18
CA GLU A 115 14.69 28.40 18.15
C GLU A 115 13.53 27.44 18.40
N GLN A 116 12.31 27.96 18.57
CA GLN A 116 11.12 27.14 18.76
C GLN A 116 10.85 26.24 17.55
N THR A 117 10.87 26.79 16.33
CA THR A 117 10.70 26.01 15.11
C THR A 117 11.78 24.94 14.93
N ASN A 118 13.04 25.25 15.25
CA ASN A 118 14.13 24.28 15.22
C ASN A 118 13.93 23.15 16.25
N GLN A 119 13.45 23.47 17.46
CA GLN A 119 13.15 22.46 18.48
C GLN A 119 12.01 21.54 18.04
N GLU A 120 10.95 22.08 17.43
CA GLU A 120 9.84 21.32 16.89
C GLU A 120 10.30 20.37 15.77
N GLN A 121 11.14 20.84 14.84
CA GLN A 121 11.72 20.00 13.79
C GLN A 121 12.58 18.87 14.36
N LEU A 122 13.43 19.16 15.36
CA LEU A 122 14.24 18.13 16.02
C LEU A 122 13.38 17.08 16.74
N GLN A 123 12.26 17.48 17.35
CA GLN A 123 11.31 16.55 17.95
C GLN A 123 10.63 15.68 16.90
N ALA A 124 10.21 16.25 15.77
CA ALA A 124 9.61 15.50 14.66
C ALA A 124 10.59 14.45 14.09
N ILE A 125 11.86 14.83 13.89
CA ILE A 125 12.91 13.90 13.43
C ILE A 125 13.11 12.76 14.44
N ARG A 126 13.16 13.05 15.73
CA ARG A 126 13.30 12.01 16.78
C ARG A 126 12.10 11.06 16.81
N ALA A 127 10.88 11.57 16.65
CA ALA A 127 9.66 10.76 16.58
C ALA A 127 9.64 9.85 15.35
N GLN A 128 10.05 10.37 14.20
CA GLN A 128 10.19 9.58 12.97
C GLN A 128 11.22 8.45 13.14
N GLN A 129 12.40 8.77 13.66
CA GLN A 129 13.43 7.75 13.94
C GLN A 129 12.96 6.67 14.93
N ALA A 130 12.13 7.02 15.91
CA ALA A 130 11.55 6.04 16.84
C ALA A 130 10.60 5.08 16.11
N THR A 131 9.76 5.62 15.22
CA THR A 131 8.85 4.85 14.38
C THR A 131 9.60 3.90 13.45
N ASP A 132 10.66 4.39 12.81
CA ASP A 132 11.50 3.57 11.91
C ASP A 132 12.20 2.44 12.66
N ARG A 133 12.71 2.70 13.87
CA ARG A 133 13.29 1.65 14.74
C ARG A 133 12.28 0.58 15.11
N GLN A 134 11.05 0.97 15.45
CA GLN A 134 9.97 0.01 15.74
C GLN A 134 9.60 -0.83 14.53
N TRP A 135 9.49 -0.20 13.35
CA TRP A 135 9.22 -0.90 12.11
C TRP A 135 10.33 -1.89 11.75
N MET A 136 11.60 -1.48 11.84
CA MET A 136 12.75 -2.35 11.61
C MET A 136 12.74 -3.54 12.57
N LYS A 137 12.52 -3.30 13.86
CA LYS A 137 12.39 -4.38 14.86
C LYS A 137 11.31 -5.39 14.47
N ALA A 138 10.13 -4.91 14.08
CA ALA A 138 9.05 -5.77 13.63
C ALA A 138 9.39 -6.59 12.37
N GLN A 139 10.19 -6.05 11.44
CA GLN A 139 10.68 -6.83 10.29
C GLN A 139 11.69 -7.90 10.71
N PHE A 140 12.66 -7.56 11.58
CA PHE A 140 13.62 -8.53 12.10
C PHE A 140 12.91 -9.65 12.87
N ASP A 141 11.94 -9.33 13.72
CA ASP A 141 11.15 -10.34 14.44
C ASP A 141 10.40 -11.28 13.48
N ARG A 142 9.90 -10.78 12.35
CA ARG A 142 9.29 -11.64 11.32
C ARG A 142 10.30 -12.58 10.67
N VAL A 143 11.49 -12.09 10.36
CA VAL A 143 12.58 -12.92 9.80
C VAL A 143 13.02 -13.97 10.81
N VAL A 144 13.27 -13.59 12.06
CA VAL A 144 13.62 -14.51 13.16
C VAL A 144 12.52 -15.56 13.36
N ASN A 145 11.25 -15.16 13.37
CA ASN A 145 10.14 -16.09 13.51
C ASN A 145 10.02 -17.04 12.31
N ASN A 146 10.23 -16.56 11.09
CA ASN A 146 10.28 -17.41 9.91
C ASN A 146 11.46 -18.38 9.97
N GLN A 147 12.63 -17.91 10.40
CA GLN A 147 13.82 -18.74 10.57
C GLN A 147 13.58 -19.83 11.63
N ARG A 148 13.00 -19.49 12.79
CA ARG A 148 12.61 -20.48 13.81
C ARG A 148 11.57 -21.46 13.28
N ARG A 149 10.56 -20.98 12.55
CA ARG A 149 9.45 -21.79 12.03
C ARG A 149 9.87 -22.75 10.93
N PHE A 150 10.75 -22.32 10.03
CA PHE A 150 11.16 -23.08 8.85
C PHE A 150 12.53 -23.75 9.01
N GLY A 151 13.12 -23.69 10.21
CA GLY A 151 14.42 -24.28 10.52
C GLY A 151 15.53 -23.43 9.92
N GLY A 152 16.10 -22.56 10.74
CA GLY A 152 17.21 -21.71 10.33
C GLY A 152 18.33 -22.56 9.73
N THR A 153 18.85 -22.07 8.60
CA THR A 153 19.90 -22.71 7.79
C THR A 153 19.44 -24.01 7.11
N ILE A 154 19.71 -24.10 5.81
CA ILE A 154 19.30 -25.19 4.90
C ILE A 154 19.67 -26.58 5.45
N GLU A 155 20.68 -26.68 6.31
CA GLU A 155 21.08 -27.91 7.01
C GLU A 155 19.98 -28.51 7.90
N SER A 156 19.15 -27.69 8.57
CA SER A 156 18.10 -28.21 9.45
C SER A 156 16.88 -28.74 8.67
N ALA A 157 16.68 -28.29 7.42
CA ALA A 157 15.65 -28.84 6.53
C ALA A 157 16.03 -30.24 6.03
N PHE A 158 17.32 -30.50 5.80
CA PHE A 158 17.84 -31.84 5.47
C PHE A 158 17.84 -32.78 6.68
N GLN A 159 18.06 -32.27 7.90
CA GLN A 159 18.02 -33.07 9.13
C GLN A 159 16.63 -33.64 9.47
N ARG A 160 15.54 -33.12 8.89
CA ARG A 160 14.17 -33.65 9.11
C ARG A 160 13.84 -34.85 8.22
N GLN A 161 14.66 -35.14 7.21
CA GLN A 161 14.46 -36.28 6.30
C GLN A 161 15.22 -37.53 6.70
N ASP A 162 16.04 -37.50 7.76
CA ASP A 162 16.75 -38.68 8.24
C ASP A 162 15.82 -39.60 9.07
N PRO A 163 15.43 -40.79 8.55
CA PRO A 163 14.55 -41.72 9.26
C PRO A 163 15.17 -42.23 10.57
N GLY A 164 16.50 -42.33 10.64
CA GLY A 164 17.22 -42.86 11.79
C GLY A 164 17.13 -41.95 13.03
N ARG A 165 16.96 -40.64 12.81
CA ARG A 165 16.79 -39.68 13.91
C ARG A 165 15.34 -39.57 14.36
N GLN A 166 14.37 -39.79 13.48
CA GLN A 166 12.96 -39.94 13.88
C GLN A 166 12.72 -41.21 14.71
N ALA A 167 13.49 -42.27 14.49
CA ALA A 167 13.49 -43.45 15.36
C ALA A 167 14.10 -43.15 16.74
N ARG A 168 15.24 -42.45 16.78
CA ARG A 168 15.88 -42.02 18.05
C ARG A 168 15.04 -41.02 18.84
N ASN A 169 14.38 -40.06 18.20
CA ASN A 169 13.45 -39.16 18.89
C ASN A 169 12.22 -39.89 19.41
N ARG A 170 11.73 -40.92 18.70
CA ARG A 170 10.67 -41.79 19.21
C ARG A 170 11.13 -42.64 20.39
N GLN A 171 12.38 -43.10 20.40
CA GLN A 171 12.97 -43.77 21.56
C GLN A 171 13.10 -42.81 22.75
N HIS A 172 13.59 -41.58 22.51
CA HIS A 172 13.70 -40.58 23.58
C HIS A 172 12.34 -40.17 24.14
N GLU A 173 11.29 -40.06 23.30
CA GLU A 173 9.92 -39.84 23.77
C GLU A 173 9.35 -41.04 24.53
N LEU A 174 9.80 -42.26 24.26
CA LEU A 174 9.40 -43.45 25.02
C LEU A 174 10.15 -43.49 26.36
N ASP A 175 11.45 -43.25 26.36
CA ASP A 175 12.27 -43.17 27.57
C ASP A 175 11.78 -42.02 28.49
N GLU A 176 11.47 -40.84 27.93
CA GLU A 176 10.89 -39.73 28.69
C GLU A 176 9.51 -40.08 29.26
N ARG A 177 8.69 -40.86 28.54
CA ARG A 177 7.40 -41.35 29.07
C ARG A 177 7.55 -42.41 30.14
N GLU A 178 8.59 -43.23 30.08
CA GLU A 178 8.91 -44.21 31.12
C GLU A 178 9.41 -43.50 32.39
N VAL A 179 10.25 -42.47 32.24
CA VAL A 179 10.68 -41.62 33.36
C VAL A 179 9.50 -40.83 33.94
N GLU A 180 8.63 -40.25 33.10
CA GLU A 180 7.41 -39.57 33.58
C GLU A 180 6.42 -40.54 34.26
N GLN A 181 6.34 -41.80 33.82
CA GLN A 181 5.52 -42.82 34.51
C GLN A 181 6.12 -43.20 35.86
N GLN A 182 7.44 -43.37 35.96
CA GLN A 182 8.11 -43.62 37.24
C GLN A 182 8.00 -42.43 38.19
N GLU A 183 8.17 -41.19 37.71
CA GLU A 183 7.96 -39.99 38.51
C GLU A 183 6.48 -39.81 38.93
N GLN A 184 5.52 -40.21 38.10
CA GLN A 184 4.11 -40.22 38.47
C GLN A 184 3.77 -41.29 39.50
N GLU A 185 4.41 -42.47 39.45
CA GLU A 185 4.25 -43.51 40.47
C GLU A 185 4.88 -43.10 41.80
N GLU A 186 6.06 -42.47 41.80
CA GLU A 186 6.66 -41.87 43.00
C GLU A 186 5.84 -40.70 43.55
N GLN A 187 5.29 -39.82 42.69
CA GLN A 187 4.40 -38.75 43.12
C GLN A 187 3.05 -39.27 43.65
N GLN A 188 2.52 -40.38 43.14
CA GLN A 188 1.32 -41.02 43.71
C GLN A 188 1.60 -41.62 45.09
N GLN A 189 2.78 -42.22 45.31
CA GLN A 189 3.17 -42.69 46.65
C GLN A 189 3.37 -41.52 47.63
N GLN A 190 3.94 -40.39 47.20
CA GLN A 190 4.04 -39.20 48.06
C GLN A 190 2.69 -38.51 48.29
N GLN A 191 1.77 -38.48 47.32
CA GLN A 191 0.44 -37.88 47.51
C GLN A 191 -0.47 -38.70 48.45
N GLN A 192 -0.29 -40.01 48.58
CA GLN A 192 -1.00 -40.79 49.61
C GLN A 192 -0.58 -40.44 51.04
N GLN A 193 0.60 -39.82 51.24
CA GLN A 193 1.01 -39.33 52.57
C GLN A 193 0.58 -37.88 52.86
N GLN A 194 0.07 -37.11 51.88
CA GLN A 194 -0.28 -35.69 52.08
C GLN A 194 -1.75 -35.32 51.85
N GLN A 195 -2.66 -36.27 51.61
CA GLN A 195 -4.11 -35.98 51.60
C GLN A 195 -4.71 -35.88 53.02
N GLN A 196 -4.19 -34.94 53.80
CA GLN A 196 -4.98 -34.04 54.65
C GLN A 196 -4.57 -32.60 54.32
N GLN A 197 -5.04 -32.09 53.19
CA GLN A 197 -5.68 -30.77 53.03
C GLN A 197 -5.59 -30.25 51.59
N GLN A 198 -6.77 -29.94 51.07
CA GLN A 198 -7.08 -28.93 50.05
C GLN A 198 -7.01 -29.29 48.55
N GLN A 199 -7.98 -28.69 47.87
CA GLN A 199 -8.57 -29.02 46.56
C GLN A 199 -7.77 -28.46 45.37
N PRO A 200 -7.89 -29.03 44.16
CA PRO A 200 -7.20 -28.54 42.97
C PRO A 200 -8.06 -27.62 42.09
N ALA A 201 -7.41 -26.58 41.55
CA ALA A 201 -7.92 -25.77 40.46
C ALA A 201 -7.52 -26.36 39.10
N ALA A 202 -8.50 -26.55 38.22
CA ALA A 202 -8.37 -27.17 36.90
C ALA A 202 -7.59 -26.29 35.90
N ARG A 203 -6.62 -26.89 35.19
CA ARG A 203 -5.84 -26.28 34.11
C ARG A 203 -6.20 -26.93 32.76
N ASN A 204 -6.91 -26.20 31.91
CA ASN A 204 -7.31 -26.65 30.56
C ASN A 204 -6.10 -26.67 29.59
N PRO A 205 -5.86 -27.77 28.85
CA PRO A 205 -4.93 -27.77 27.73
C PRO A 205 -5.58 -27.12 26.50
N ALA A 206 -5.01 -26.00 26.06
CA ALA A 206 -5.40 -25.27 24.86
C ALA A 206 -5.02 -26.07 23.59
N ALA A 207 -5.90 -27.00 23.20
CA ALA A 207 -5.86 -27.61 21.88
C ALA A 207 -6.07 -26.51 20.82
N ARG A 208 -5.07 -26.32 19.95
CA ARG A 208 -5.18 -25.56 18.70
C ARG A 208 -6.25 -26.21 17.81
N ARG A 209 -7.52 -25.92 18.08
CA ARG A 209 -8.61 -26.19 17.15
C ARG A 209 -8.38 -25.28 15.96
N THR A 210 -7.92 -25.85 14.85
CA THR A 210 -8.08 -25.26 13.53
C THR A 210 -9.56 -24.93 13.40
N ARG A 211 -9.90 -23.64 13.52
CA ARG A 211 -11.26 -23.16 13.29
C ARG A 211 -11.59 -23.52 11.85
N THR A 212 -12.31 -24.63 11.66
CA THR A 212 -12.97 -24.97 10.41
C THR A 212 -14.03 -23.89 10.21
N ARG A 213 -13.63 -22.77 9.58
CA ARG A 213 -14.57 -21.74 9.18
C ARG A 213 -15.60 -22.44 8.31
N ASN A 214 -16.86 -22.32 8.70
CA ASN A 214 -17.97 -22.93 8.01
C ASN A 214 -18.19 -22.13 6.71
N VAL A 215 -17.36 -22.41 5.71
CA VAL A 215 -17.38 -21.72 4.42
C VAL A 215 -18.51 -22.33 3.58
N PRO A 216 -19.44 -21.52 3.06
CA PRO A 216 -20.55 -22.00 2.24
C PRO A 216 -20.06 -22.91 1.10
N ALA A 217 -20.78 -23.99 0.84
CA ALA A 217 -20.44 -24.91 -0.25
C ALA A 217 -20.49 -24.24 -1.64
N THR A 218 -21.12 -23.07 -1.74
CA THR A 218 -21.26 -22.29 -2.98
C THR A 218 -19.97 -21.54 -3.38
N ALA A 219 -19.05 -21.31 -2.44
CA ALA A 219 -17.80 -20.60 -2.68
C ALA A 219 -16.62 -21.57 -2.89
N GLN A 220 -16.73 -22.43 -3.90
CA GLN A 220 -15.69 -23.40 -4.25
C GLN A 220 -15.05 -23.07 -5.60
N MET A 221 -13.76 -23.40 -5.73
CA MET A 221 -13.00 -23.28 -6.97
C MET A 221 -12.85 -24.65 -7.63
N LYS A 222 -12.99 -24.72 -8.95
CA LYS A 222 -12.78 -25.95 -9.71
C LYS A 222 -11.30 -26.32 -9.66
N LYS A 223 -10.94 -27.53 -9.22
CA LYS A 223 -9.52 -27.93 -9.02
C LYS A 223 -8.73 -28.01 -10.33
N ASN A 224 -9.34 -28.58 -11.37
CA ASN A 224 -8.69 -28.87 -12.64
C ASN A 224 -9.28 -28.00 -13.76
N LEU A 225 -8.80 -26.76 -13.87
CA LEU A 225 -9.12 -25.90 -15.01
C LEU A 225 -8.16 -26.22 -16.16
N ARG A 226 -8.71 -26.49 -17.34
CA ARG A 226 -7.95 -26.87 -18.54
C ARG A 226 -7.77 -25.72 -19.52
N SER A 227 -8.60 -24.67 -19.45
CA SER A 227 -8.52 -23.55 -20.39
C SER A 227 -8.62 -22.18 -19.72
N LEU A 228 -8.14 -21.15 -20.43
CA LEU A 228 -8.29 -19.75 -20.03
C LEU A 228 -9.74 -19.29 -20.04
N MET A 229 -10.58 -19.92 -20.89
CA MET A 229 -12.01 -19.63 -20.93
C MET A 229 -12.72 -20.14 -19.67
N GLU A 230 -12.40 -21.36 -19.21
CA GLU A 230 -12.94 -21.87 -17.93
C GLU A 230 -12.51 -20.99 -16.74
N LEU A 231 -11.28 -20.46 -16.77
CA LEU A 231 -10.78 -19.47 -15.82
C LEU A 231 -11.66 -18.21 -15.78
N TRP A 232 -12.03 -17.68 -16.95
CA TRP A 232 -12.88 -16.50 -17.03
C TRP A 232 -14.30 -16.76 -16.55
N VAL A 233 -14.88 -17.92 -16.89
CA VAL A 233 -16.20 -18.35 -16.42
C VAL A 233 -16.20 -18.50 -14.90
N GLU A 234 -15.17 -19.10 -14.31
CA GLU A 234 -15.03 -19.19 -12.84
C GLU A 234 -15.04 -17.80 -12.18
N TRP A 235 -14.40 -16.81 -12.80
CA TRP A 235 -14.31 -15.46 -12.25
C TRP A 235 -15.57 -14.63 -12.40
N SER A 236 -16.23 -14.71 -13.57
CA SER A 236 -17.35 -13.85 -13.93
C SER A 236 -18.70 -14.41 -13.49
N VAL A 237 -18.90 -15.73 -13.60
CA VAL A 237 -20.16 -16.43 -13.32
C VAL A 237 -20.02 -17.34 -12.10
N GLY A 238 -18.93 -18.09 -12.01
CA GLY A 238 -18.70 -19.12 -11.00
C GLY A 238 -19.28 -20.48 -11.39
N TYR A 239 -18.70 -21.56 -10.86
CA TYR A 239 -19.13 -22.94 -11.14
C TYR A 239 -20.10 -23.51 -10.11
N PHE A 240 -20.09 -22.97 -8.88
CA PHE A 240 -20.84 -23.50 -7.75
C PHE A 240 -21.85 -22.49 -7.19
N GLY A 241 -22.37 -21.62 -8.06
CA GLY A 241 -23.38 -20.61 -7.72
C GLY A 241 -22.83 -19.26 -7.24
N LYS A 242 -21.51 -19.14 -7.05
CA LYS A 242 -20.86 -17.86 -6.72
C LYS A 242 -19.65 -17.61 -7.61
N ALA A 243 -19.60 -16.44 -8.23
CA ALA A 243 -18.47 -16.00 -9.05
C ALA A 243 -17.24 -15.73 -8.17
N ALA A 244 -16.03 -16.06 -8.67
CA ALA A 244 -14.81 -15.89 -7.86
C ALA A 244 -14.48 -14.41 -7.56
N LYS A 245 -14.97 -13.48 -8.36
CA LYS A 245 -14.87 -12.04 -8.08
C LYS A 245 -15.61 -11.64 -6.79
N ASP A 246 -16.69 -12.34 -6.46
CA ASP A 246 -17.57 -12.06 -5.31
C ASP A 246 -17.16 -12.82 -4.05
N PHE A 247 -16.08 -13.60 -4.10
CA PHE A 247 -15.60 -14.33 -2.93
C PHE A 247 -15.18 -13.37 -1.82
N THR A 248 -15.59 -13.65 -0.59
CA THR A 248 -15.18 -12.93 0.62
C THR A 248 -13.75 -13.30 1.00
N ASN A 249 -13.11 -12.51 1.86
CA ASN A 249 -11.78 -12.81 2.35
C ASN A 249 -11.70 -14.14 3.10
N ASP A 250 -12.76 -14.55 3.80
CA ASP A 250 -12.79 -15.82 4.51
C ASP A 250 -12.92 -17.01 3.57
N GLU A 251 -13.71 -16.89 2.51
CA GLU A 251 -13.82 -17.90 1.44
C GLU A 251 -12.47 -18.07 0.72
N ARG A 252 -11.81 -16.96 0.36
CA ARG A 252 -10.48 -16.98 -0.29
C ARG A 252 -9.39 -17.58 0.59
N ASN A 253 -9.50 -17.43 1.92
CA ASN A 253 -8.51 -17.89 2.88
C ASN A 253 -8.97 -19.12 3.68
N LYS A 254 -9.93 -19.90 3.15
CA LYS A 254 -10.46 -21.11 3.82
C LYS A 254 -9.36 -22.07 4.24
N ASP A 255 -8.47 -22.40 3.32
CA ASP A 255 -7.30 -23.25 3.52
C ASP A 255 -6.10 -22.75 2.69
N GLY A 256 -4.92 -23.30 2.98
CA GLY A 256 -3.70 -22.96 2.26
C GLY A 256 -3.77 -23.22 0.75
N PRO A 257 -4.22 -24.41 0.30
CA PRO A 257 -4.35 -24.74 -1.11
C PRO A 257 -5.32 -23.83 -1.88
N THR A 258 -6.52 -23.57 -1.36
CA THR A 258 -7.51 -22.68 -2.03
C THR A 258 -6.97 -21.27 -2.12
N LYS A 259 -6.33 -20.76 -1.05
CA LYS A 259 -5.67 -19.45 -1.08
C LYS A 259 -4.62 -19.38 -2.17
N GLN A 260 -3.76 -20.39 -2.29
CA GLN A 260 -2.72 -20.43 -3.31
C GLN A 260 -3.32 -20.49 -4.72
N MET A 261 -4.35 -21.32 -4.93
CA MET A 261 -5.07 -21.39 -6.20
C MET A 261 -5.67 -20.03 -6.56
N TYR A 262 -6.41 -19.41 -5.65
CA TYR A 262 -7.03 -18.10 -5.85
C TYR A 262 -5.98 -17.05 -6.25
N MET A 263 -4.88 -16.95 -5.51
CA MET A 263 -3.82 -15.97 -5.79
C MET A 263 -3.11 -16.19 -7.13
N ARG A 264 -2.98 -17.44 -7.59
CA ARG A 264 -2.44 -17.74 -8.92
C ARG A 264 -3.43 -17.31 -10.01
N ARG A 265 -4.71 -17.67 -9.88
CA ARG A 265 -5.76 -17.35 -10.86
C ARG A 265 -6.07 -15.86 -10.92
N LEU A 266 -6.03 -15.16 -9.79
CA LEU A 266 -6.26 -13.71 -9.70
C LEU A 266 -5.35 -12.90 -10.62
N LYS A 267 -4.10 -13.32 -10.81
CA LYS A 267 -3.19 -12.63 -11.73
C LYS A 267 -3.68 -12.74 -13.17
N ILE A 268 -4.13 -13.92 -13.57
CA ILE A 268 -4.63 -14.19 -14.92
C ILE A 268 -5.94 -13.43 -15.14
N TRP A 269 -6.87 -13.49 -14.18
CA TRP A 269 -8.14 -12.75 -14.24
C TRP A 269 -7.94 -11.25 -14.41
N LYS A 270 -6.93 -10.67 -13.74
CA LYS A 270 -6.60 -9.24 -13.90
C LYS A 270 -6.15 -8.90 -15.31
N VAL A 271 -5.38 -9.78 -15.95
CA VAL A 271 -4.93 -9.58 -17.34
C VAL A 271 -6.12 -9.71 -18.31
N GLN A 272 -6.96 -10.73 -18.13
CA GLN A 272 -8.17 -10.90 -18.93
C GLN A 272 -9.11 -9.68 -18.78
N ALA A 273 -9.40 -9.28 -17.54
CA ALA A 273 -10.27 -8.13 -17.26
C ALA A 273 -9.70 -6.83 -17.83
N TYR A 274 -8.38 -6.64 -17.79
CA TYR A 274 -7.73 -5.50 -18.43
C TYR A 274 -7.91 -5.50 -19.94
N LEU A 275 -7.64 -6.62 -20.62
CA LEU A 275 -7.78 -6.69 -22.07
C LEU A 275 -9.24 -6.47 -22.50
N VAL A 276 -10.19 -7.03 -21.76
CA VAL A 276 -11.63 -6.81 -21.97
C VAL A 276 -12.00 -5.34 -21.78
N ALA A 277 -11.47 -4.68 -20.74
CA ALA A 277 -11.69 -3.24 -20.52
C ALA A 277 -11.08 -2.35 -21.62
N ASN A 278 -10.12 -2.86 -22.41
CA ASN A 278 -9.57 -2.19 -23.60
C ASN A 278 -10.29 -2.59 -24.90
N GLY A 279 -11.48 -3.19 -24.81
CA GLY A 279 -12.32 -3.51 -25.97
C GLY A 279 -12.00 -4.85 -26.66
N HIS A 280 -11.11 -5.67 -26.12
CA HIS A 280 -10.92 -7.03 -26.65
C HIS A 280 -12.05 -7.96 -26.20
N THR A 281 -12.53 -8.84 -27.07
CA THR A 281 -13.37 -9.97 -26.64
C THR A 281 -12.56 -10.92 -25.76
N ILE A 282 -13.23 -11.74 -24.96
CA ILE A 282 -12.53 -12.66 -24.05
C ILE A 282 -11.70 -13.72 -24.82
N GLU A 283 -12.19 -14.16 -25.97
CA GLU A 283 -11.50 -15.08 -26.87
C GLU A 283 -10.24 -14.43 -27.44
N ALA A 284 -10.35 -13.19 -27.94
CA ALA A 284 -9.21 -12.44 -28.45
C ALA A 284 -8.18 -12.13 -27.35
N ALA A 285 -8.65 -11.82 -26.13
CA ALA A 285 -7.79 -11.63 -24.98
C ALA A 285 -7.03 -12.92 -24.61
N ASN A 286 -7.71 -14.07 -24.62
CA ASN A 286 -7.11 -15.37 -24.33
C ASN A 286 -6.07 -15.78 -25.38
N GLU A 287 -6.36 -15.59 -26.66
CA GLU A 287 -5.40 -15.83 -27.74
C GLU A 287 -4.19 -14.91 -27.59
N LYS A 288 -4.39 -13.61 -27.33
CA LYS A 288 -3.29 -12.65 -27.11
C LYS A 288 -2.40 -13.05 -25.93
N ILE A 289 -2.98 -13.51 -24.82
CA ILE A 289 -2.23 -14.04 -23.66
C ILE A 289 -1.42 -15.28 -24.05
N LYS A 290 -2.05 -16.21 -24.79
CA LYS A 290 -1.43 -17.47 -25.22
C LYS A 290 -0.28 -17.23 -26.20
N THR A 291 -0.45 -16.33 -27.17
CA THR A 291 0.60 -15.93 -28.13
C THR A 291 1.78 -15.29 -27.41
N TYR A 292 1.53 -14.43 -26.42
CA TYR A 292 2.60 -13.72 -25.72
C TYR A 292 3.41 -14.62 -24.77
N TYR A 293 2.74 -15.48 -23.99
CA TYR A 293 3.41 -16.31 -22.98
C TYR A 293 3.69 -17.75 -23.45
N TYR A 294 3.25 -18.14 -24.65
CA TYR A 294 3.40 -19.47 -25.24
C TYR A 294 2.90 -20.61 -24.34
N THR A 295 1.89 -20.35 -23.51
CA THR A 295 1.32 -21.34 -22.59
C THR A 295 -0.13 -21.02 -22.23
N ASP A 296 -0.93 -22.05 -22.03
CA ASP A 296 -2.32 -22.01 -21.56
C ASP A 296 -2.48 -22.53 -20.13
N SER A 297 -1.46 -23.20 -19.58
CA SER A 297 -1.45 -23.74 -18.22
C SER A 297 -1.54 -22.62 -17.19
N PRO A 298 -2.57 -22.60 -16.33
CA PRO A 298 -2.74 -21.54 -15.33
C PRO A 298 -1.54 -21.39 -14.39
N THR A 299 -0.87 -22.50 -14.05
CA THR A 299 0.29 -22.48 -13.15
C THR A 299 1.50 -21.84 -13.82
N THR A 300 1.81 -22.26 -15.05
CA THR A 300 2.93 -21.70 -15.84
C THR A 300 2.68 -20.22 -16.14
N LEU A 301 1.45 -19.88 -16.55
CA LEU A 301 1.05 -18.54 -16.89
C LEU A 301 1.13 -17.57 -15.69
N SER A 302 0.64 -17.97 -14.51
CA SER A 302 0.77 -17.17 -13.28
C SER A 302 2.25 -16.89 -12.92
N GLY A 303 3.15 -17.84 -13.23
CA GLY A 303 4.59 -17.67 -13.04
C GLY A 303 5.20 -16.69 -14.06
N ALA A 304 4.81 -16.81 -15.33
CA ALA A 304 5.25 -15.93 -16.41
C ALA A 304 4.80 -14.47 -16.18
N ILE A 305 3.51 -14.24 -15.89
CA ILE A 305 2.98 -12.91 -15.55
C ILE A 305 3.72 -12.29 -14.35
N LYS A 306 4.08 -13.10 -13.34
CA LYS A 306 4.82 -12.60 -12.18
C LYS A 306 6.24 -12.13 -12.55
N ARG A 307 6.92 -12.82 -13.48
CA ARG A 307 8.24 -12.41 -13.98
C ARG A 307 8.12 -11.13 -14.79
N ASP A 308 7.13 -11.06 -15.67
CA ASP A 308 6.81 -9.90 -16.50
C ASP A 308 6.58 -8.64 -15.65
N GLN A 309 5.74 -8.74 -14.61
CA GLN A 309 5.47 -7.63 -13.68
C GLN A 309 6.70 -7.10 -12.92
N ARG A 310 7.78 -7.89 -12.82
CA ARG A 310 9.04 -7.47 -12.21
C ARG A 310 9.95 -6.72 -13.18
N ASN A 311 9.85 -7.01 -14.48
CA ASN A 311 10.73 -6.46 -15.51
C ASN A 311 10.03 -5.26 -16.18
N PRO A 312 10.50 -4.02 -15.95
CA PRO A 312 9.84 -2.82 -16.50
C PRO A 312 9.89 -2.72 -18.03
N GLU A 313 10.79 -3.47 -18.68
CA GLU A 313 10.96 -3.50 -20.13
C GLU A 313 9.97 -4.42 -20.85
N LEU A 314 9.47 -5.47 -20.17
CA LEU A 314 8.48 -6.39 -20.73
C LEU A 314 7.08 -5.85 -20.38
N ARG A 315 6.59 -4.90 -21.17
CA ARG A 315 5.27 -4.26 -20.95
C ARG A 315 4.17 -4.94 -21.74
N PHE A 316 3.88 -6.21 -21.47
CA PHE A 316 2.60 -6.77 -21.92
C PHE A 316 1.43 -6.20 -21.09
N ILE A 317 1.67 -5.94 -19.81
CA ILE A 317 0.69 -5.40 -18.86
C ILE A 317 1.22 -4.05 -18.33
N PRO A 318 0.42 -2.96 -18.39
CA PRO A 318 0.82 -1.70 -17.80
C PRO A 318 1.15 -1.85 -16.31
N SER A 319 2.17 -1.14 -15.86
CA SER A 319 2.66 -1.13 -14.48
C SER A 319 1.59 -0.76 -13.43
N GLY A 320 0.50 -0.10 -13.85
CA GLY A 320 -0.67 0.21 -13.03
C GLY A 320 -1.46 -1.01 -12.55
N ILE A 321 -1.34 -2.17 -13.24
CA ILE A 321 -2.01 -3.43 -12.86
C ILE A 321 -1.07 -4.31 -12.03
N ARG A 322 -0.03 -3.72 -11.42
CA ARG A 322 0.76 -4.42 -10.42
C ARG A 322 -0.18 -4.90 -9.32
N VAL A 323 -0.20 -6.22 -9.12
CA VAL A 323 -0.94 -6.88 -8.06
C VAL A 323 -0.29 -6.51 -6.73
N ARG A 324 -0.49 -5.28 -6.26
CA ARG A 324 -0.37 -4.99 -4.83
C ARG A 324 -1.51 -5.74 -4.16
N ASN A 325 -1.20 -6.47 -3.08
CA ASN A 325 -2.14 -7.33 -2.35
C ASN A 325 -3.29 -6.57 -1.66
N GLY A 326 -3.44 -5.27 -1.93
CA GLY A 326 -4.62 -4.48 -1.60
C GLY A 326 -5.03 -3.67 -2.82
N ILE A 327 -5.99 -4.15 -3.60
CA ILE A 327 -6.71 -3.35 -4.61
C ILE A 327 -8.17 -3.77 -4.55
N HIS A 328 -9.01 -2.82 -4.16
CA HIS A 328 -10.43 -2.78 -4.46
C HIS A 328 -10.59 -2.73 -5.98
N LEU A 329 -11.09 -3.80 -6.59
CA LEU A 329 -11.72 -3.72 -7.90
C LEU A 329 -13.13 -3.18 -7.64
N ASN A 330 -13.26 -1.86 -7.41
CA ASN A 330 -14.58 -1.24 -7.40
C ASN A 330 -15.07 -1.24 -8.86
N GLY A 331 -16.04 -2.10 -9.14
CA GLY A 331 -16.68 -2.28 -10.45
C GLY A 331 -17.62 -1.14 -10.87
N ASN A 332 -17.43 0.08 -10.38
CA ASN A 332 -18.19 1.25 -10.82
C ASN A 332 -17.31 2.13 -11.72
N GLY A 333 -17.00 1.63 -12.91
CA GLY A 333 -16.75 2.49 -14.06
C GLY A 333 -18.07 2.69 -14.83
N PRO A 334 -18.32 3.85 -15.43
CA PRO A 334 -19.58 4.13 -16.10
C PRO A 334 -19.57 3.40 -17.45
N LEU A 335 -20.11 2.18 -17.48
CA LEU A 335 -20.56 1.60 -18.73
C LEU A 335 -21.97 2.13 -18.96
N GLY A 336 -22.06 3.04 -19.94
CA GLY A 336 -23.32 3.55 -20.44
C GLY A 336 -24.24 2.40 -20.86
N ASN A 337 -25.47 2.47 -20.36
CA ASN A 337 -26.59 1.73 -20.93
C ASN A 337 -26.81 2.25 -22.35
N ASP A 338 -26.27 1.57 -23.35
CA ASP A 338 -26.67 1.80 -24.75
C ASP A 338 -26.45 0.54 -25.58
N LEU A 339 -27.25 -0.49 -25.31
CA LEU A 339 -27.51 -1.61 -26.22
C LEU A 339 -28.98 -2.03 -26.07
N GLY A 340 -29.87 -1.14 -26.51
CA GLY A 340 -31.25 -1.46 -26.83
C GLY A 340 -31.46 -1.31 -28.34
N GLY A 341 -31.48 -2.42 -29.06
CA GLY A 341 -31.96 -2.47 -30.45
C GLY A 341 -30.97 -3.08 -31.43
N ILE A 342 -31.25 -4.33 -31.83
CA ILE A 342 -31.26 -4.86 -33.20
C ILE A 342 -31.26 -6.39 -33.06
N LEU A 343 -32.46 -6.96 -33.06
CA LEU A 343 -32.76 -8.29 -33.58
C LEU A 343 -34.17 -8.22 -34.17
N ALA A 344 -34.22 -8.03 -35.48
CA ALA A 344 -35.16 -8.66 -36.40
C ALA A 344 -34.30 -9.42 -37.41
#